data_AF-A0A8H5LL83-F1
#
_entry.id   AF-A0A8H5LL83-F1
#
_cell.length_a   1.000
_cell.length_b   1.000
_cell.length_c   1.000
_cell.angle_alpha   90.00
_cell.angle_beta   90.00
_cell.angle_gamma   90.00
#
_symmetry.space_group_name_H-M   'P 1'
#
loop_
_entity.id
_entity.type
_entity.pdbx_description
1 polymer ?
#
loop_
_entity_poly.entity_id
_entity_poly.type
_entity_poly.pdbx_seq_one_letter_code
_entity_poly.pdbx_strand_id
1 'polypeptide(L)'
;MTSFRNFISVLLVINASSLVFTICGAMPTTSRTSSKATALGEFDRPWILKVYSDSKLSASDKQVFSKALTGVSVGPPMEGAAPGVCNEGIALLKADYKGHKASEVVAKALTSPVNADAIAEVKALNTLTDLYVDSGMLTGWPYAKPSPVILMKRVPGRPMEEYPAYLGFNNHQLDTVHTTLQKMACSQIVKWALEHKLLVTDMNQGNIMVVMEGTTIKSMQIIDFGSPEVYTVAADVKEQDVHTWCMARFADKWDMH
;
A
#
# COMPACT_ATOMS: atom_id res chain seq x y z
N MET A 1 -26.71 3.89 62.53
CA MET A 1 -25.30 4.30 62.31
C MET A 1 -24.54 3.08 61.84
N THR A 2 -24.46 2.89 60.52
CA THR A 2 -23.82 1.72 59.90
C THR A 2 -23.10 2.24 58.67
N SER A 3 -21.78 2.37 58.81
CA SER A 3 -20.86 2.93 57.84
C SER A 3 -20.48 1.84 56.83
N PHE A 4 -20.93 1.99 55.58
CA PHE A 4 -20.48 1.16 54.47
C PHE A 4 -19.24 1.80 53.85
N ARG A 5 -18.09 1.12 53.96
CA ARG A 5 -16.86 1.44 53.25
C ARG A 5 -16.87 0.71 51.91
N ASN A 6 -17.00 1.44 50.81
CA ASN A 6 -16.79 0.93 49.45
C ASN A 6 -15.29 0.80 49.18
N PHE A 7 -14.81 -0.43 49.01
CA PHE A 7 -13.52 -0.73 48.40
C PHE A 7 -13.70 -0.74 46.88
N ILE A 8 -13.04 0.19 46.18
CA ILE A 8 -12.88 0.14 44.72
C ILE A 8 -11.60 -0.65 44.45
N SER A 9 -11.74 -1.88 43.95
CA SER A 9 -10.64 -2.64 43.38
C SER A 9 -10.34 -2.12 41.98
N VAL A 10 -9.18 -1.49 41.82
CA VAL A 10 -8.59 -1.16 40.52
C VAL A 10 -7.98 -2.44 39.95
N LEU A 11 -8.64 -3.05 38.97
CA LEU A 11 -8.07 -4.15 38.18
C LEU A 11 -7.26 -3.55 37.03
N LEU A 12 -5.94 -3.46 37.23
CA LEU A 12 -4.98 -3.06 36.22
C LEU A 12 -4.68 -4.29 35.35
N VAL A 13 -5.37 -4.42 34.20
CA VAL A 13 -5.03 -5.43 33.20
C VAL A 13 -3.87 -4.90 32.36
N ILE A 14 -2.64 -5.28 32.74
CA ILE A 14 -1.46 -5.09 31.90
C ILE A 14 -1.46 -6.25 30.90
N ASN A 15 -1.85 -5.99 29.65
CA ASN A 15 -1.65 -6.93 28.56
C ASN A 15 -0.16 -6.87 28.16
N ALA A 16 0.61 -7.83 28.66
CA ALA A 16 1.98 -8.05 28.25
C ALA A 16 1.98 -8.76 26.89
N SER A 17 2.01 -7.99 25.80
CA SER A 17 2.28 -8.54 24.47
C SER A 17 3.78 -8.79 24.33
N SER A 18 4.09 -10.05 24.09
CA SER A 18 5.41 -10.64 23.96
C SER A 18 6.34 -9.88 23.02
N LEU A 19 7.50 -9.47 23.53
CA LEU A 19 8.67 -9.12 22.74
C LEU A 19 9.24 -10.41 22.13
N VAL A 20 8.98 -10.65 20.84
CA VAL A 20 9.76 -11.62 20.06
C VAL A 20 10.92 -10.85 19.44
N PHE A 21 12.11 -11.01 20.03
CA PHE A 21 13.35 -10.62 19.38
C PHE A 21 13.64 -11.63 18.26
N THR A 22 13.37 -11.25 17.01
CA THR A 22 13.94 -11.94 15.86
C THR A 22 15.44 -11.61 15.80
N ILE A 23 16.25 -12.52 16.32
CA ILE A 23 17.70 -12.52 16.08
C ILE A 23 17.89 -12.84 14.59
N CYS A 24 18.40 -11.87 13.83
CA CYS A 24 18.81 -12.06 12.45
C CYS A 24 20.13 -12.86 12.45
N GLY A 25 20.03 -14.17 12.68
CA GLY A 25 21.12 -15.10 12.44
C GLY A 25 21.38 -15.15 10.94
N ALA A 26 22.63 -14.90 10.54
CA ALA A 26 23.06 -15.05 9.16
C ALA A 26 22.79 -16.50 8.71
N MET A 27 21.71 -16.69 7.96
CA MET A 27 21.43 -17.97 7.33
C MET A 27 22.46 -18.22 6.22
N PRO A 28 22.95 -19.46 6.07
CA PRO A 28 23.81 -19.83 4.97
C PRO A 28 23.11 -19.52 3.64
N THR A 29 23.81 -18.83 2.76
CA THR A 29 23.40 -18.53 1.39
C THR A 29 23.28 -19.84 0.60
N THR A 30 22.14 -20.51 0.71
CA THR A 30 21.70 -21.43 -0.33
C THR A 30 21.38 -20.55 -1.55
N SER A 31 22.10 -20.77 -2.65
CA SER A 31 21.83 -20.11 -3.91
C SER A 31 20.40 -20.46 -4.33
N ARG A 32 19.47 -19.56 -4.05
CA ARG A 32 18.12 -19.57 -4.57
C ARG A 32 18.26 -19.33 -6.08
N THR A 33 18.48 -20.39 -6.84
CA THR A 33 18.27 -20.40 -8.29
C THR A 33 16.82 -20.01 -8.47
N SER A 34 16.60 -18.73 -8.73
CA SER A 34 15.28 -18.12 -8.79
C SER A 34 14.46 -18.86 -9.82
N SER A 35 13.26 -19.28 -9.42
CA SER A 35 12.13 -19.65 -10.26
C SER A 35 11.63 -18.46 -11.12
N LYS A 36 12.53 -17.73 -11.78
CA LYS A 36 12.21 -16.68 -12.75
C LYS A 36 11.44 -17.22 -13.96
N ALA A 37 11.46 -18.53 -14.19
CA ALA A 37 10.80 -19.16 -15.33
C ALA A 37 9.28 -19.29 -15.20
N THR A 38 8.70 -19.34 -13.98
CA THR A 38 7.24 -19.38 -13.79
C THR A 38 6.61 -17.97 -13.80
N ALA A 39 7.32 -16.97 -13.27
CA ALA A 39 6.86 -15.58 -13.31
C ALA A 39 6.80 -14.99 -14.74
N LEU A 40 7.58 -15.53 -15.68
CA LEU A 40 7.57 -15.05 -17.07
C LEU A 40 6.27 -15.42 -17.80
N GLY A 41 5.67 -16.60 -17.56
CA GLY A 41 4.42 -16.98 -18.26
C GLY A 41 3.21 -16.13 -17.88
N GLU A 42 3.21 -15.55 -16.68
CA GLU A 42 2.10 -14.71 -16.17
C GLU A 42 2.10 -13.31 -16.80
N PHE A 43 3.28 -12.78 -17.10
CA PHE A 43 3.47 -11.48 -17.74
C PHE A 43 3.79 -11.57 -19.23
N ASP A 44 3.92 -12.78 -19.79
CA ASP A 44 4.07 -13.05 -21.23
C ASP A 44 2.73 -12.89 -21.96
N ARG A 45 2.18 -11.68 -21.85
CA ARG A 45 1.03 -11.24 -22.62
C ARG A 45 1.53 -10.15 -23.56
N PRO A 46 1.23 -10.21 -24.86
CA PRO A 46 1.75 -9.23 -25.82
C PRO A 46 1.30 -7.79 -25.53
N TRP A 47 0.22 -7.62 -24.75
CA TRP A 47 -0.29 -6.32 -24.34
C TRP A 47 0.29 -5.81 -23.01
N ILE A 48 1.00 -6.64 -22.23
CA ILE A 48 1.78 -6.20 -21.06
C ILE A 48 3.18 -5.86 -21.56
N LEU A 49 3.54 -4.59 -21.50
CA LEU A 49 4.75 -4.09 -22.16
C LEU A 49 5.94 -4.04 -21.20
N LYS A 50 6.28 -2.85 -20.73
CA LYS A 50 7.46 -2.61 -19.89
C LYS A 50 7.04 -2.15 -18.51
N VAL A 51 7.85 -2.50 -17.52
CA VAL A 51 7.77 -1.92 -16.17
C VAL A 51 7.77 -0.39 -16.27
N TYR A 52 6.89 0.23 -15.51
CA TYR A 52 6.76 1.66 -15.38
C TYR A 52 7.86 2.20 -14.45
N SER A 53 9.03 2.43 -15.03
CA SER A 53 10.24 2.87 -14.32
C SER A 53 10.95 4.00 -15.08
N ASP A 54 12.29 4.12 -14.98
CA ASP A 54 13.08 5.25 -15.50
C ASP A 54 12.78 5.61 -16.96
N SER A 55 12.57 4.61 -17.83
CA SER A 55 12.27 4.84 -19.26
C SER A 55 10.95 5.59 -19.53
N LYS A 56 10.10 5.74 -18.50
CA LYS A 56 8.82 6.45 -18.55
C LYS A 56 8.84 7.76 -17.78
N LEU A 57 9.98 8.13 -17.18
CA LEU A 57 10.14 9.38 -16.44
C LEU A 57 10.60 10.51 -17.36
N SER A 58 9.86 11.62 -17.33
CA SER A 58 10.26 12.88 -17.96
C SER A 58 11.29 13.61 -17.11
N ALA A 59 11.89 14.67 -17.66
CA ALA A 59 12.81 15.52 -16.91
C ALA A 59 12.14 16.18 -15.69
N SER A 60 10.85 16.55 -15.78
CA SER A 60 10.11 17.10 -14.65
C SER A 60 9.82 16.06 -13.56
N ASP A 61 9.54 14.81 -13.95
CA ASP A 61 9.33 13.74 -12.96
C ASP A 61 10.59 13.51 -12.12
N LYS A 62 11.77 13.60 -12.75
CA LYS A 62 13.06 13.46 -12.06
C LYS A 62 13.35 14.59 -11.05
N GLN A 63 12.56 15.67 -11.07
CA GLN A 63 12.65 16.80 -10.15
C GLN A 63 11.59 16.78 -9.05
N VAL A 64 10.79 15.71 -8.94
CA VAL A 64 9.66 15.61 -8.01
C VAL A 64 10.04 15.76 -6.53
N PHE A 65 11.30 15.45 -6.19
CA PHE A 65 11.88 15.68 -4.86
C PHE A 65 12.89 16.84 -4.81
N SER A 66 12.96 17.70 -5.83
CA SER A 66 13.92 18.83 -5.83
C SER A 66 13.52 19.97 -4.90
N LYS A 67 12.22 20.12 -4.62
CA LYS A 67 11.69 21.19 -3.77
C LYS A 67 11.65 20.78 -2.31
N ALA A 68 11.82 21.75 -1.42
CA ALA A 68 11.52 21.58 0.00
C ALA A 68 10.00 21.61 0.23
N LEU A 69 9.50 20.68 1.04
CA LEU A 69 8.14 20.71 1.56
C LEU A 69 8.06 21.67 2.75
N THR A 70 7.53 22.87 2.50
CA THR A 70 7.30 23.88 3.54
C THR A 70 5.90 23.76 4.12
N GLY A 71 5.73 24.11 5.40
CA GLY A 71 4.42 24.07 6.08
C GLY A 71 3.89 22.68 6.38
N VAL A 72 4.70 21.63 6.20
CA VAL A 72 4.34 20.24 6.54
C VAL A 72 4.80 19.94 7.96
N SER A 73 3.89 19.45 8.81
CA SER A 73 4.21 18.96 10.14
C SER A 73 3.75 17.51 10.26
N VAL A 74 4.65 16.60 10.64
CA VAL A 74 4.38 15.16 10.62
C VAL A 74 4.33 14.57 12.04
N GLY A 75 3.38 13.65 12.21
CA GLY A 75 3.08 12.83 13.38
C GLY A 75 4.22 11.92 13.82
N PRO A 76 4.07 11.24 14.97
CA PRO A 76 4.77 9.98 15.16
C PRO A 76 4.38 8.99 14.04
N PRO A 77 5.25 8.02 13.70
CA PRO A 77 4.90 6.92 12.80
C PRO A 77 3.60 6.24 13.22
N MET A 78 2.80 5.84 12.23
CA MET A 78 1.60 5.05 12.45
C MET A 78 1.99 3.67 13.01
N GLU A 79 1.18 3.16 13.93
CA GLU A 79 1.33 1.79 14.42
C GLU A 79 1.25 0.80 13.25
N GLY A 80 2.15 -0.20 13.22
CA GLY A 80 2.25 -1.16 12.13
C GLY A 80 2.97 -0.65 10.87
N ALA A 81 3.19 0.66 10.71
CA ALA A 81 3.89 1.23 9.57
C ALA A 81 5.42 1.32 9.80
N ALA A 82 6.03 0.18 10.11
CA ALA A 82 7.47 0.08 10.34
C ALA A 82 8.27 0.41 9.06
N PRO A 83 9.51 0.91 9.19
CA PRO A 83 10.40 1.09 8.06
C PRO A 83 10.55 -0.20 7.25
N GLY A 84 10.46 -0.08 5.93
CA GLY A 84 10.63 -1.17 4.98
C GLY A 84 11.90 -1.00 4.13
N VAL A 85 12.06 -1.86 3.13
CA VAL A 85 13.22 -1.81 2.20
C VAL A 85 13.26 -0.49 1.43
N CYS A 86 12.10 0.06 1.06
CA CYS A 86 11.97 1.24 0.22
C CYS A 86 11.36 2.46 0.93
N ASN A 87 11.03 2.34 2.23
CA ASN A 87 10.43 3.43 2.99
C ASN A 87 11.00 3.53 4.41
N GLU A 88 11.16 4.74 4.93
CA GLU A 88 11.63 5.01 6.29
C GLU A 88 10.47 5.14 7.30
N GLY A 89 9.23 4.83 6.87
CA GLY A 89 8.01 4.86 7.69
C GLY A 89 6.88 5.68 7.09
N ILE A 90 5.69 5.53 7.68
CA ILE A 90 4.47 6.27 7.32
C ILE A 90 3.90 6.94 8.57
N ALA A 91 3.45 8.18 8.46
CA ALA A 91 2.84 8.93 9.56
C ALA A 91 1.66 9.79 9.07
N LEU A 92 0.75 10.15 9.97
CA LEU A 92 -0.24 11.19 9.70
C LEU A 92 0.38 12.58 9.83
N LEU A 93 -0.24 13.58 9.22
CA LEU A 93 0.13 14.97 9.51
C LEU A 93 -0.33 15.40 10.91
N LYS A 94 0.38 16.37 11.49
CA LYS A 94 0.01 17.06 12.75
C LYS A 94 -0.79 18.34 12.52
N ALA A 95 -0.74 18.89 11.32
CA ALA A 95 -1.41 20.13 10.95
C ALA A 95 -1.98 20.01 9.53
N ASP A 96 -3.02 20.79 9.26
CA ASP A 96 -3.65 20.85 7.94
C ASP A 96 -2.65 21.35 6.89
N TYR A 97 -2.79 20.86 5.66
CA TYR A 97 -1.86 21.15 4.58
C TYR A 97 -2.60 21.38 3.27
N LYS A 98 -2.42 22.57 2.67
CA LYS A 98 -3.00 22.96 1.36
C LYS A 98 -4.50 22.65 1.23
N GLY A 99 -5.27 22.88 2.31
CA GLY A 99 -6.72 22.64 2.34
C GLY A 99 -7.13 21.21 2.69
N HIS A 100 -6.17 20.30 2.88
CA HIS A 100 -6.43 18.96 3.42
C HIS A 100 -6.29 18.95 4.93
N LYS A 101 -7.20 18.24 5.62
CA LYS A 101 -7.09 18.08 7.07
C LYS A 101 -5.93 17.17 7.44
N ALA A 102 -5.31 17.43 8.59
CA ALA A 102 -4.19 16.64 9.09
C ALA A 102 -4.49 15.12 9.14
N SER A 103 -5.71 14.76 9.54
CA SER A 103 -6.18 13.37 9.65
C SER A 103 -6.44 12.67 8.32
N GLU A 104 -6.53 13.44 7.23
CA GLU A 104 -6.86 12.98 5.88
C GLU A 104 -5.61 12.80 5.01
N VAL A 105 -4.41 13.06 5.53
CA VAL A 105 -3.15 12.96 4.77
C VAL A 105 -2.16 12.09 5.53
N VAL A 106 -1.54 11.17 4.79
CA VAL A 106 -0.39 10.39 5.24
C VAL A 106 0.87 10.89 4.54
N ALA A 107 1.99 10.88 5.27
CA ALA A 107 3.33 11.12 4.77
C ALA A 107 4.08 9.78 4.73
N LYS A 108 4.58 9.39 3.56
CA LYS A 108 5.48 8.24 3.37
C LYS A 108 6.89 8.78 3.13
N ALA A 109 7.82 8.51 4.06
CA ALA A 109 9.22 8.82 3.83
C ALA A 109 9.86 7.70 3.02
N LEU A 110 10.62 8.06 2.00
CA LEU A 110 11.34 7.10 1.17
C LEU A 110 12.79 7.00 1.63
N THR A 111 13.42 5.88 1.32
CA THR A 111 14.86 5.73 1.56
C THR A 111 15.65 6.69 0.66
N SER A 112 16.78 7.18 1.19
CA SER A 112 17.69 8.08 0.47
C SER A 112 19.01 7.35 0.18
N PRO A 113 19.58 7.45 -1.03
CA PRO A 113 19.14 8.29 -2.16
C PRO A 113 17.89 7.75 -2.88
N VAL A 114 17.09 8.67 -3.44
CA VAL A 114 15.92 8.33 -4.26
C VAL A 114 16.37 7.68 -5.57
N ASN A 115 15.81 6.53 -5.91
CA ASN A 115 16.01 5.86 -7.20
C ASN A 115 14.85 6.14 -8.17
N ALA A 116 14.97 5.68 -9.42
CA ALA A 116 13.93 5.87 -10.43
C ALA A 116 12.59 5.18 -10.07
N ASP A 117 12.63 4.11 -9.29
CA ASP A 117 11.45 3.36 -8.85
C ASP A 117 10.57 4.20 -7.92
N ALA A 118 11.17 4.87 -6.94
CA ALA A 118 10.49 5.82 -6.06
C ALA A 118 9.85 6.99 -6.83
N ILE A 119 10.53 7.50 -7.86
CA ILE A 119 10.00 8.58 -8.71
C ILE A 119 8.81 8.07 -9.55
N ALA A 120 8.90 6.84 -10.06
CA ALA A 120 7.84 6.19 -10.80
C ALA A 120 6.59 5.95 -9.93
N GLU A 121 6.76 5.62 -8.65
CA GLU A 121 5.65 5.52 -7.69
C GLU A 121 4.88 6.86 -7.58
N VAL A 122 5.59 7.98 -7.42
CA VAL A 122 4.93 9.30 -7.35
C VAL A 122 4.17 9.60 -8.64
N LYS A 123 4.78 9.28 -9.79
CA LYS A 123 4.13 9.49 -11.08
C LYS A 123 2.89 8.60 -11.25
N ALA A 124 2.96 7.34 -10.84
CA ALA A 124 1.84 6.41 -10.88
C ALA A 124 0.69 6.89 -9.98
N LEU A 125 0.99 7.29 -8.74
CA LEU A 125 0.02 7.86 -7.80
C LEU A 125 -0.70 9.08 -8.40
N ASN A 126 0.05 10.01 -8.98
CA ASN A 126 -0.49 11.21 -9.61
C ASN A 126 -1.27 10.93 -10.91
N THR A 127 -0.98 9.81 -11.59
CA THR A 127 -1.64 9.46 -12.87
C THR A 127 -2.91 8.65 -12.65
N LEU A 128 -2.88 7.68 -11.72
CA LEU A 128 -3.90 6.65 -11.57
C LEU A 128 -4.98 6.98 -10.55
N THR A 129 -4.68 7.89 -9.64
CA THR A 129 -5.51 8.11 -8.46
C THR A 129 -5.65 9.59 -8.17
N ASP A 130 -6.67 9.92 -7.38
CA ASP A 130 -6.77 11.22 -6.73
C ASP A 130 -6.06 11.24 -5.37
N LEU A 131 -5.27 10.20 -5.03
CA LEU A 131 -4.61 10.07 -3.73
C LEU A 131 -3.38 10.94 -3.61
N TYR A 132 -2.72 11.31 -4.70
CA TYR A 132 -1.53 12.17 -4.63
C TYR A 132 -1.88 13.58 -4.13
N VAL A 133 -1.14 14.09 -3.15
CA VAL A 133 -1.29 15.46 -2.61
C VAL A 133 -0.07 16.32 -2.95
N ASP A 134 1.12 15.89 -2.56
CA ASP A 134 2.37 16.59 -2.88
C ASP A 134 3.60 15.67 -2.68
N SER A 135 4.79 16.12 -3.08
CA SER A 135 6.06 15.45 -2.81
C SER A 135 7.21 16.45 -2.69
N GLY A 136 8.27 16.08 -1.98
CA GLY A 136 9.47 16.90 -1.87
C GLY A 136 10.40 16.44 -0.75
N MET A 137 11.41 17.24 -0.45
CA MET A 137 12.29 17.00 0.70
C MET A 137 11.68 17.59 1.96
N LEU A 138 11.58 16.79 3.01
CA LEU A 138 11.17 17.23 4.35
C LEU A 138 12.32 17.06 5.33
N THR A 139 12.58 18.07 6.15
CA THR A 139 13.60 18.01 7.21
C THR A 139 12.94 17.73 8.56
N GLY A 140 13.59 16.92 9.40
CA GLY A 140 13.14 16.65 10.76
C GLY A 140 12.13 15.52 10.89
N TRP A 141 11.84 14.80 9.79
CA TRP A 141 11.06 13.56 9.83
C TRP A 141 11.47 12.60 8.70
N PRO A 142 11.53 11.28 8.95
CA PRO A 142 11.37 10.61 10.25
C PRO A 142 12.59 10.82 11.17
N TYR A 143 13.65 11.42 10.65
CA TYR A 143 14.89 11.71 11.34
C TYR A 143 15.27 13.19 11.20
N ALA A 144 16.32 13.63 11.90
CA ALA A 144 16.81 15.01 11.80
C ALA A 144 17.34 15.39 10.40
N LYS A 145 17.66 14.41 9.55
CA LYS A 145 18.12 14.64 8.17
C LYS A 145 16.96 14.97 7.23
N PRO A 146 17.20 15.68 6.11
CA PRO A 146 16.23 15.78 5.02
C PRO A 146 15.96 14.39 4.40
N SER A 147 14.69 14.01 4.32
CA SER A 147 14.23 12.79 3.65
C SER A 147 13.25 13.12 2.52
N PRO A 148 13.27 12.38 1.41
CA PRO A 148 12.24 12.46 0.38
C PRO A 148 10.91 11.95 0.92
N VAL A 149 9.82 12.70 0.72
CA VAL A 149 8.50 12.39 1.25
C VAL A 149 7.44 12.51 0.17
N ILE A 150 6.52 11.54 0.14
CA ILE A 150 5.26 11.60 -0.62
C ILE A 150 4.13 11.88 0.37
N LEU A 151 3.33 12.91 0.09
CA LEU A 151 2.07 13.18 0.79
C LEU A 151 0.91 12.63 -0.03
N MET A 152 0.07 11.82 0.61
CA MET A 152 -1.06 11.16 -0.03
C MET A 152 -2.31 11.29 0.82
N LYS A 153 -3.49 11.35 0.20
CA LYS A 153 -4.76 11.21 0.91
C LYS A 153 -4.77 9.86 1.63
N ARG A 154 -5.20 9.90 2.90
CA ARG A 154 -5.43 8.71 3.69
C ARG A 154 -6.62 7.96 3.09
N VAL A 155 -6.39 6.72 2.72
CA VAL A 155 -7.45 5.82 2.28
C VAL A 155 -8.20 5.29 3.51
N PRO A 156 -9.54 5.36 3.55
CA PRO A 156 -10.31 4.79 4.65
C PRO A 156 -10.29 3.26 4.59
N GLY A 157 -10.46 2.64 5.76
CA GLY A 157 -10.44 1.18 5.88
C GLY A 157 -9.15 0.65 6.47
N ARG A 158 -8.92 -0.64 6.27
CA ARG A 158 -7.73 -1.40 6.66
C ARG A 158 -7.62 -2.66 5.81
N PRO A 159 -6.49 -3.39 5.83
CA PRO A 159 -6.39 -4.72 5.22
C PRO A 159 -7.50 -5.64 5.75
N MET A 160 -8.03 -6.51 4.88
CA MET A 160 -9.22 -7.30 5.18
C MET A 160 -9.01 -8.28 6.35
N GLU A 161 -7.80 -8.83 6.47
CA GLU A 161 -7.35 -9.72 7.52
C GLU A 161 -7.36 -9.09 8.93
N GLU A 162 -7.38 -7.76 9.00
CA GLU A 162 -7.46 -7.03 10.27
C GLU A 162 -8.90 -6.83 10.77
N TYR A 163 -9.92 -7.22 9.99
CA TYR A 163 -11.31 -7.12 10.42
C TYR A 163 -11.68 -8.29 11.34
N PRO A 164 -12.18 -8.04 12.58
CA PRO A 164 -12.60 -9.12 13.48
C PRO A 164 -13.67 -10.03 12.88
N ALA A 165 -14.57 -9.49 12.05
CA ALA A 165 -15.58 -10.27 11.35
C ALA A 165 -14.95 -11.29 10.39
N TYR A 166 -13.90 -10.88 9.66
CA TYR A 166 -13.21 -11.73 8.70
C TYR A 166 -12.57 -12.95 9.37
N LEU A 167 -11.97 -12.77 10.56
CA LEU A 167 -11.40 -13.85 11.35
C LEU A 167 -12.43 -14.90 11.80
N GLY A 168 -13.73 -14.57 11.77
CA GLY A 168 -14.82 -15.47 12.14
C GLY A 168 -15.59 -16.05 10.94
N PHE A 169 -15.17 -15.79 9.71
CA PHE A 169 -15.86 -16.31 8.52
C PHE A 169 -15.67 -17.81 8.34
N ASN A 170 -16.75 -18.49 7.94
CA ASN A 170 -16.64 -19.84 7.39
C ASN A 170 -16.19 -19.80 5.92
N ASN A 171 -15.84 -20.96 5.35
CA ASN A 171 -15.32 -21.05 3.98
C ASN A 171 -16.23 -20.39 2.95
N HIS A 172 -17.55 -20.59 3.03
CA HIS A 172 -18.49 -19.95 2.09
C HIS A 172 -18.47 -18.42 2.19
N GLN A 173 -18.36 -17.87 3.40
CA GLN A 173 -18.23 -16.42 3.61
C GLN A 173 -16.89 -15.89 3.09
N LEU A 174 -15.79 -16.61 3.32
CA LEU A 174 -14.47 -16.28 2.77
C LEU A 174 -14.52 -16.26 1.24
N ASP A 175 -15.03 -17.33 0.61
CA ASP A 175 -15.18 -17.42 -0.85
C ASP A 175 -15.99 -16.26 -1.42
N THR A 176 -17.11 -15.92 -0.76
CA THR A 176 -17.98 -14.81 -1.17
C THR A 176 -17.26 -13.47 -1.10
N VAL A 177 -16.54 -13.22 -0.01
CA VAL A 177 -15.86 -11.94 0.25
C VAL A 177 -14.63 -11.81 -0.65
N HIS A 178 -13.85 -12.86 -0.84
CA HIS A 178 -12.72 -12.90 -1.77
C HIS A 178 -13.16 -12.68 -3.21
N THR A 179 -14.19 -13.40 -3.66
CA THR A 179 -14.76 -13.20 -5.00
C THR A 179 -15.25 -11.77 -5.21
N THR A 180 -15.84 -11.16 -4.18
CA THR A 180 -16.32 -9.78 -4.25
C THR A 180 -15.13 -8.80 -4.34
N LEU A 181 -14.13 -8.96 -3.46
CA LEU A 181 -12.93 -8.12 -3.45
C LEU A 181 -12.18 -8.21 -4.78
N GLN A 182 -11.99 -9.42 -5.28
CA GLN A 182 -11.34 -9.71 -6.55
C GLN A 182 -12.03 -8.98 -7.72
N LYS A 183 -13.36 -9.05 -7.82
CA LYS A 183 -14.13 -8.34 -8.85
C LYS A 183 -13.95 -6.82 -8.75
N MET A 184 -13.99 -6.27 -7.55
CA MET A 184 -13.81 -4.82 -7.34
C MET A 184 -12.39 -4.37 -7.72
N ALA A 185 -11.37 -5.09 -7.27
CA ALA A 185 -9.97 -4.78 -7.55
C ALA A 185 -9.68 -4.89 -9.06
N CYS A 186 -10.13 -5.97 -9.70
CA CYS A 186 -9.95 -6.15 -11.13
C CYS A 186 -10.74 -5.13 -11.96
N SER A 187 -11.91 -4.69 -11.52
CA SER A 187 -12.62 -3.58 -12.17
C SER A 187 -11.79 -2.28 -12.12
N GLN A 188 -11.17 -1.97 -10.97
CA GLN A 188 -10.29 -0.79 -10.84
C GLN A 188 -9.03 -0.90 -11.73
N ILE A 189 -8.40 -2.08 -11.78
CA ILE A 189 -7.21 -2.32 -12.61
C ILE A 189 -7.54 -2.24 -14.10
N VAL A 190 -8.66 -2.83 -14.53
CA VAL A 190 -9.16 -2.72 -15.90
C VAL A 190 -9.34 -1.25 -16.29
N LYS A 191 -9.98 -0.46 -15.43
CA LYS A 191 -10.15 0.98 -15.66
C LYS A 191 -8.78 1.66 -15.88
N TRP A 192 -7.81 1.42 -15.00
CA TRP A 192 -6.47 1.99 -15.13
C TRP A 192 -5.74 1.57 -16.40
N ALA A 193 -5.85 0.30 -16.78
CA ALA A 193 -5.24 -0.22 -18.00
C ALA A 193 -5.85 0.40 -19.25
N LEU A 194 -7.16 0.60 -19.28
CA LEU A 194 -7.85 1.18 -20.43
C LEU A 194 -7.66 2.70 -20.54
N GLU A 195 -7.82 3.43 -19.43
CA GLU A 195 -7.80 4.90 -19.40
C GLU A 195 -6.38 5.47 -19.37
N HIS A 196 -5.49 4.88 -18.57
CA HIS A 196 -4.15 5.44 -18.31
C HIS A 196 -3.01 4.63 -18.94
N LYS A 197 -3.34 3.49 -19.55
CA LYS A 197 -2.36 2.55 -20.12
C LYS A 197 -1.34 2.06 -19.10
N LEU A 198 -1.79 1.86 -17.86
CA LEU A 198 -0.99 1.26 -16.79
C LEU A 198 -1.73 0.09 -16.13
N LEU A 199 -0.99 -0.97 -15.85
CA LEU A 199 -1.43 -2.17 -15.16
C LEU A 199 -0.74 -2.25 -13.79
N VAL A 200 -1.52 -2.28 -12.72
CA VAL A 200 -1.01 -2.52 -11.36
C VAL A 200 -1.10 -4.01 -11.07
N THR A 201 -0.03 -4.60 -10.56
CA THR A 201 0.12 -6.06 -10.46
C THR A 201 0.26 -6.55 -9.03
N ASP A 202 0.63 -5.69 -8.09
CA ASP A 202 0.79 -6.03 -6.67
C ASP A 202 -0.52 -5.90 -5.89
N MET A 203 -1.35 -6.94 -6.04
CA MET A 203 -2.64 -7.07 -5.40
C MET A 203 -2.55 -7.87 -4.09
N ASN A 204 -1.45 -7.77 -3.34
CA ASN A 204 -1.37 -8.44 -2.04
C ASN A 204 -2.38 -7.84 -1.04
N GLN A 205 -2.74 -8.59 0.01
CA GLN A 205 -3.80 -8.19 0.96
C GLN A 205 -3.51 -6.86 1.67
N GLY A 206 -2.24 -6.61 2.00
CA GLY A 206 -1.79 -5.36 2.65
C GLY A 206 -1.89 -4.13 1.75
N ASN A 207 -1.94 -4.32 0.43
CA ASN A 207 -2.07 -3.24 -0.55
C ASN A 207 -3.52 -2.93 -0.93
N ILE A 208 -4.50 -3.61 -0.33
CA ILE A 208 -5.92 -3.37 -0.60
C ILE A 208 -6.62 -2.96 0.69
N MET A 209 -6.96 -1.67 0.77
CA MET A 209 -7.72 -1.13 1.89
C MET A 209 -9.20 -1.37 1.65
N VAL A 210 -9.88 -2.02 2.58
CA VAL A 210 -11.32 -2.28 2.49
C VAL A 210 -12.07 -1.60 3.61
N VAL A 211 -13.31 -1.19 3.35
CA VAL A 211 -14.28 -0.79 4.37
C VAL A 211 -15.37 -1.85 4.42
N MET A 212 -15.47 -2.56 5.54
CA MET A 212 -16.50 -3.58 5.76
C MET A 212 -17.61 -3.09 6.68
N GLU A 213 -18.84 -3.53 6.41
CA GLU A 213 -19.98 -3.45 7.32
C GLU A 213 -20.54 -4.87 7.51
N GLY A 214 -20.31 -5.43 8.71
CA GLY A 214 -20.59 -6.85 8.96
C GLY A 214 -19.78 -7.74 8.01
N THR A 215 -20.47 -8.53 7.18
CA THR A 215 -19.86 -9.45 6.21
C THR A 215 -19.77 -8.87 4.79
N THR A 216 -20.08 -7.58 4.61
CA THR A 216 -20.16 -6.96 3.29
C THR A 216 -19.05 -5.93 3.10
N ILE A 217 -18.31 -6.03 1.99
CA ILE A 217 -17.38 -4.99 1.54
C ILE A 217 -18.19 -3.83 0.96
N LYS A 218 -18.02 -2.63 1.51
CA LYS A 218 -18.70 -1.40 1.05
C LYS A 218 -17.86 -0.61 0.07
N SER A 219 -16.56 -0.58 0.29
CA SER A 219 -15.61 0.04 -0.62
C SER A 219 -14.26 -0.66 -0.50
N MET A 220 -13.46 -0.52 -1.55
CA MET A 220 -12.06 -0.91 -1.55
C MET A 220 -11.25 0.15 -2.28
N GLN A 221 -9.96 0.23 -1.97
CA GLN A 221 -9.00 1.04 -2.71
C GLN A 221 -7.64 0.33 -2.71
N ILE A 222 -7.09 0.09 -3.91
CA ILE A 222 -5.70 -0.37 -4.04
C ILE A 222 -4.77 0.80 -3.70
N ILE A 223 -3.75 0.51 -2.92
CA ILE A 223 -2.67 1.41 -2.52
C ILE A 223 -1.31 0.78 -2.90
N ASP A 224 -0.24 1.54 -2.70
CA ASP A 224 1.14 1.18 -3.02
C ASP A 224 1.37 0.88 -4.51
N PHE A 225 1.98 1.84 -5.20
CA PHE A 225 2.26 1.78 -6.64
C PHE A 225 3.77 1.66 -6.91
N GLY A 226 4.49 1.03 -5.98
CA GLY A 226 5.92 0.81 -6.08
C GLY A 226 6.30 -0.03 -7.31
N SER A 227 7.46 0.26 -7.88
CA SER A 227 8.09 -0.59 -8.89
C SER A 227 8.61 -1.90 -8.25
N PRO A 228 8.62 -3.04 -8.96
CA PRO A 228 8.32 -3.23 -10.38
C PRO A 228 6.85 -3.52 -10.70
N GLU A 229 5.93 -3.20 -9.80
CA GLU A 229 4.56 -3.74 -9.80
C GLU A 229 3.55 -2.88 -10.58
N VAL A 230 4.08 -2.01 -11.44
CA VAL A 230 3.31 -1.20 -12.37
C VAL A 230 3.91 -1.38 -13.76
N TYR A 231 3.08 -1.72 -14.74
CA TYR A 231 3.49 -1.98 -16.11
C TYR A 231 2.73 -1.06 -17.07
N THR A 232 3.38 -0.69 -18.17
CA THR A 232 2.68 -0.08 -19.31
C THR A 232 1.92 -1.14 -20.09
N VAL A 233 0.76 -0.77 -20.64
CA VAL A 233 -0.03 -1.66 -21.51
C VAL A 233 -0.14 -1.13 -22.93
N ALA A 234 -0.37 -2.04 -23.88
CA ALA A 234 -0.60 -1.70 -25.28
C ALA A 234 -1.83 -0.80 -25.45
N ALA A 235 -1.77 0.11 -26.42
CA ALA A 235 -2.81 1.10 -26.63
C ALA A 235 -4.17 0.46 -27.00
N ASP A 236 -4.12 -0.67 -27.70
CA ASP A 236 -5.24 -1.42 -28.25
C ASP A 236 -5.70 -2.60 -27.37
N VAL A 237 -5.17 -2.71 -26.15
CA VAL A 237 -5.55 -3.74 -25.17
C VAL A 237 -7.06 -3.79 -24.97
N LYS A 238 -7.62 -5.01 -24.88
CA LYS A 238 -9.05 -5.21 -24.68
C LYS A 238 -9.39 -5.34 -23.20
N GLU A 239 -10.53 -4.80 -22.82
CA GLU A 239 -11.09 -4.92 -21.47
C GLU A 239 -11.12 -6.38 -21.00
N GLN A 240 -11.63 -7.27 -21.84
CA GLN A 240 -11.76 -8.69 -21.51
C GLN A 240 -10.39 -9.36 -21.26
N ASP A 241 -9.34 -8.94 -21.96
CA ASP A 241 -8.00 -9.50 -21.79
C ASP A 241 -7.44 -9.13 -20.41
N VAL A 242 -7.56 -7.85 -20.03
CA VAL A 242 -7.10 -7.35 -18.72
C VAL A 242 -7.92 -7.95 -17.60
N HIS A 243 -9.25 -8.00 -17.76
CA HIS A 243 -10.14 -8.57 -16.74
C HIS A 243 -9.84 -10.05 -16.51
N THR A 244 -9.75 -10.85 -17.59
CA THR A 244 -9.45 -12.29 -17.49
C THR A 244 -8.09 -12.53 -16.85
N TRP A 245 -7.08 -11.77 -17.26
CA TRP A 245 -5.74 -11.84 -16.66
C TRP A 245 -5.77 -11.48 -15.17
N CYS A 246 -6.42 -10.38 -14.81
CA CYS A 246 -6.47 -9.91 -13.43
C CYS A 246 -7.17 -10.93 -12.52
N MET A 247 -8.32 -11.46 -12.95
CA MET A 247 -9.05 -12.47 -12.19
C MET A 247 -8.15 -13.69 -11.93
N ALA A 248 -7.49 -14.22 -12.95
CA ALA A 248 -6.58 -15.36 -12.79
C ALA A 248 -5.42 -15.04 -11.82
N ARG A 249 -4.81 -13.86 -11.95
CA ARG A 249 -3.68 -13.44 -11.13
C ARG A 249 -4.07 -13.22 -9.66
N PHE A 250 -5.21 -12.59 -9.43
CA PHE A 250 -5.70 -12.32 -8.09
C PHE A 250 -5.98 -13.63 -7.35
N ALA A 251 -6.59 -14.61 -8.03
CA ALA A 251 -6.83 -15.93 -7.45
C ALA A 251 -5.52 -16.58 -7.00
N ASP A 252 -4.51 -16.64 -7.86
CA ASP A 252 -3.18 -17.20 -7.53
C ASP A 252 -2.51 -16.54 -6.31
N LYS A 253 -2.63 -15.22 -6.19
CA LYS A 253 -2.03 -14.46 -5.07
C LYS A 253 -2.76 -14.65 -3.74
N TRP A 254 -4.03 -15.05 -3.78
CA TRP A 254 -4.90 -15.12 -2.61
C TRP A 254 -5.27 -16.55 -2.21
N ASP A 255 -4.99 -17.54 -3.07
CA ASP A 255 -5.22 -18.98 -2.82
C ASP A 255 -4.17 -19.61 -1.87
N MET A 256 -3.64 -18.83 -0.93
CA MET A 256 -2.75 -19.34 0.12
C MET A 256 -3.58 -19.90 1.28
N HIS A 257 -4.29 -20.99 1.01
CA HIS A 257 -4.73 -21.94 2.02
C HIS A 257 -3.66 -22.99 2.30
#